data_AF-A0A1Q8ATK8-F1
#
_entry.id   AF-A0A1Q8ATK8-F1
#
_cell.length_a   1.000
_cell.length_b   1.000
_cell.length_c   1.000
_cell.angle_alpha   90.00
_cell.angle_beta   90.00
_cell.angle_gamma   90.00
#
_symmetry.space_group_name_H-M   'P 1'
#
loop_
_entity.id
_entity.type
_entity.pdbx_description
1 polymer ?
#
loop_
_entity_poly.entity_id
_entity_poly.type
_entity_poly.pdbx_seq_one_letter_code
_entity_poly.pdbx_strand_id
1 'polypeptide(L)'
;MAREGKTVAKSFRVNEKALGALQEEAARQSVSVNTLVNQLLLDYSEFGRFLQRVNALRLSRKTFGEILSMVSEDSLAKAGVAAGRSAPVALIASKWGKVTVNTVIEYIHDLSAYANLFEYYEKNENER
;
A
#
# COMPACT_ATOMS: atom_id res chain seq x y z
N MET A 1 -12.17 -3.46 5.67
CA MET A 1 -13.14 -2.92 4.66
C MET A 1 -12.79 -1.47 4.39
N ALA A 2 -12.55 -1.07 3.14
CA ALA A 2 -12.42 0.35 2.81
C ALA A 2 -13.70 1.05 3.30
N ARG A 3 -13.56 2.09 4.13
CA ARG A 3 -14.72 2.86 4.58
C ARG A 3 -15.43 3.39 3.33
N GLU A 4 -16.63 2.89 3.05
CA GLU A 4 -17.45 3.32 1.91
C GLU A 4 -17.83 4.80 2.11
N GLY A 5 -16.98 5.67 1.57
CA GLY A 5 -17.19 7.11 1.57
C GLY A 5 -18.06 7.51 0.39
N LYS A 6 -19.01 8.42 0.61
CA LYS A 6 -19.76 9.04 -0.48
C LYS A 6 -18.80 9.75 -1.44
N THR A 7 -18.85 9.41 -2.73
CA THR A 7 -18.11 10.14 -3.76
C THR A 7 -18.67 11.56 -3.89
N VAL A 8 -17.78 12.56 -3.85
CA VAL A 8 -18.13 13.98 -4.00
C VAL A 8 -17.45 14.52 -5.25
N ALA A 9 -18.20 15.21 -6.10
CA ALA A 9 -17.64 15.82 -7.31
C ALA A 9 -16.66 16.95 -6.94
N LYS A 10 -15.46 16.89 -7.54
CA LYS A 10 -14.43 17.93 -7.44
C LYS A 10 -13.80 18.17 -8.80
N SER A 11 -13.55 19.43 -9.12
CA SER A 11 -12.88 19.85 -10.36
C SER A 11 -11.51 20.42 -10.01
N PHE A 12 -10.49 20.02 -10.77
CA PHE A 12 -9.12 20.48 -10.62
C PHE A 12 -8.49 20.61 -12.00
N ARG A 13 -7.52 21.53 -12.13
CA ARG A 13 -6.71 21.64 -13.35
C ARG A 13 -5.68 20.52 -13.34
N VAL A 14 -5.53 19.82 -14.46
CA VAL A 14 -4.58 18.72 -14.64
C VAL A 14 -3.62 19.08 -15.77
N ASN A 15 -2.35 18.70 -15.62
CA ASN A 15 -1.41 18.77 -16.71
C ASN A 15 -1.87 17.87 -17.87
N GLU A 16 -1.84 18.38 -19.10
CA GLU A 16 -2.32 17.65 -20.29
C GLU A 16 -1.62 16.30 -20.49
N LYS A 17 -0.29 16.23 -20.29
CA LYS A 17 0.46 14.97 -20.42
C LYS A 17 0.03 13.95 -19.36
N ALA A 18 -0.24 14.42 -18.14
CA ALA A 18 -0.74 13.56 -17.07
C ALA A 18 -2.15 13.06 -17.38
N LEU A 19 -3.01 13.91 -17.93
CA LEU A 19 -4.36 13.50 -18.36
C LEU A 19 -4.31 12.42 -19.46
N GLY A 20 -3.44 12.59 -20.47
CA GLY A 20 -3.26 11.60 -21.53
C GLY A 20 -2.84 10.24 -20.98
N ALA A 21 -1.82 10.20 -20.11
CA ALA A 21 -1.37 8.96 -19.47
C ALA A 21 -2.47 8.28 -18.64
N LEU A 22 -3.29 9.07 -17.91
CA LEU A 22 -4.42 8.53 -17.15
C LEU A 22 -5.53 7.97 -18.05
N GLN A 23 -5.76 8.57 -19.21
CA GLN A 23 -6.74 8.07 -20.19
C GLN A 23 -6.30 6.75 -20.80
N GLU A 24 -5.03 6.64 -21.20
CA GLU A 24 -4.44 5.39 -21.72
C GLU A 24 -4.54 4.27 -20.69
N GLU A 25 -4.18 4.56 -19.44
CA GLU A 25 -4.20 3.57 -18.37
C GLU A 25 -5.62 3.15 -17.98
N ALA A 26 -6.57 4.09 -17.95
CA ALA A 26 -7.97 3.79 -17.70
C ALA A 26 -8.56 2.88 -18.79
N ALA A 27 -8.22 3.13 -20.06
CA ALA A 27 -8.60 2.29 -21.18
C ALA A 27 -7.99 0.88 -21.08
N ARG A 28 -6.70 0.78 -20.71
CA ARG A 28 -6.01 -0.50 -20.50
C ARG A 28 -6.65 -1.34 -19.39
N GLN A 29 -7.16 -0.71 -18.34
CA GLN A 29 -7.83 -1.36 -17.21
C GLN A 29 -9.34 -1.54 -17.41
N SER A 30 -9.92 -1.08 -18.53
CA SER A 30 -11.36 -1.09 -18.78
C SER A 30 -12.19 -0.37 -17.71
N VAL A 31 -11.68 0.76 -17.20
CA VAL A 31 -12.36 1.62 -16.20
C VAL A 31 -12.48 3.05 -16.70
N SER A 32 -13.33 3.86 -16.05
CA SER A 32 -13.38 5.29 -16.35
C SER A 32 -12.17 6.03 -15.77
N VAL A 33 -11.78 7.15 -16.39
CA VAL A 33 -10.72 8.03 -15.84
C VAL A 33 -11.06 8.48 -14.41
N ASN A 34 -12.33 8.75 -14.13
CA ASN A 34 -12.78 9.11 -12.78
C ASN A 34 -12.56 7.98 -11.77
N THR A 35 -12.82 6.73 -12.18
CA THR A 35 -12.58 5.54 -11.35
C THR A 35 -11.09 5.40 -11.04
N LEU A 36 -10.24 5.48 -12.07
CA LEU A 36 -8.79 5.39 -11.91
C LEU A 36 -8.24 6.51 -11.02
N VAL A 37 -8.67 7.75 -11.24
CA VAL A 37 -8.27 8.90 -10.42
C VAL A 37 -8.70 8.72 -8.98
N ASN A 38 -9.93 8.24 -8.73
CA ASN A 38 -10.40 7.97 -7.38
C ASN A 38 -9.53 6.90 -6.69
N GLN A 39 -9.19 5.81 -7.39
CA GLN A 39 -8.29 4.78 -6.88
C GLN A 39 -6.91 5.36 -6.54
N LEU A 40 -6.32 6.17 -7.41
CA LEU A 40 -5.02 6.81 -7.16
C LEU A 40 -5.05 7.76 -5.94
N LEU A 41 -6.14 8.51 -5.77
CA LEU A 41 -6.33 9.38 -4.62
C LEU A 41 -6.49 8.58 -3.33
N LEU A 42 -7.26 7.49 -3.36
CA LEU A 42 -7.41 6.55 -2.24
C LEU A 42 -6.06 5.92 -1.89
N ASP A 43 -5.35 5.33 -2.85
CA ASP A 43 -4.04 4.70 -2.64
C ASP A 43 -3.04 5.68 -2.02
N TYR A 44 -2.96 6.90 -2.55
CA TYR A 44 -2.05 7.92 -2.02
C TYR A 44 -2.45 8.37 -0.61
N SER A 45 -3.74 8.61 -0.38
CA SER A 45 -4.23 9.10 0.91
C SER A 45 -4.21 8.04 2.00
N GLU A 46 -4.51 6.80 1.69
CA GLU A 46 -4.55 5.72 2.68
C GLU A 46 -3.16 5.21 3.03
N PHE A 47 -2.25 5.09 2.06
CA PHE A 47 -0.96 4.45 2.32
C PHE A 47 0.24 5.14 1.66
N GLY A 48 0.11 5.56 0.40
CA GLY A 48 1.23 6.03 -0.41
C GLY A 48 2.01 7.19 0.22
N ARG A 49 1.33 8.18 0.80
CA ARG A 49 1.99 9.31 1.46
C ARG A 49 2.80 8.92 2.70
N PHE A 50 2.44 7.82 3.38
CA PHE A 50 3.14 7.34 4.57
C PHE A 50 4.38 6.53 4.18
N LEU A 51 4.30 5.73 3.11
CA LEU A 51 5.47 5.07 2.52
C LEU A 51 6.55 6.05 2.06
N GLN A 52 6.16 7.20 1.49
CA GLN A 52 7.10 8.24 1.09
C GLN A 52 7.91 8.79 2.27
N ARG A 53 7.29 8.93 3.46
CA ARG A 53 7.98 9.44 4.66
C ARG A 53 9.04 8.50 5.21
N VAL A 54 8.91 7.20 4.93
CA VAL A 54 9.88 6.17 5.36
C VAL A 54 10.87 5.81 4.26
N ASN A 55 10.93 6.58 3.17
CA ASN A 55 11.82 6.35 2.02
C ASN A 55 11.71 4.94 1.43
N ALA A 56 10.49 4.42 1.30
CA ALA A 56 10.27 3.09 0.73
C ALA A 56 10.73 3.01 -0.74
N LEU A 57 11.43 1.93 -1.08
CA LEU A 57 11.85 1.64 -2.45
C LEU A 57 10.72 0.96 -3.23
N ARG A 58 10.54 1.35 -4.50
CA ARG A 58 9.71 0.63 -5.47
C ARG A 58 10.58 -0.29 -6.32
N LEU A 59 10.23 -1.57 -6.37
CA LEU A 59 10.92 -2.57 -7.19
C LEU A 59 9.94 -3.56 -7.83
N SER A 60 10.32 -4.11 -8.98
CA SER A 60 9.53 -5.17 -9.62
C SER A 60 9.61 -6.47 -8.80
N ARG A 61 8.55 -7.28 -8.81
CA ARG A 61 8.55 -8.60 -8.14
C ARG A 61 9.68 -9.49 -8.66
N LYS A 62 9.97 -9.42 -9.96
CA LYS A 62 11.06 -10.16 -10.59
C LYS A 62 12.41 -9.76 -10.01
N THR A 63 12.71 -8.46 -10.00
CA THR A 63 13.96 -7.94 -9.43
C THR A 63 14.10 -8.29 -7.95
N PHE A 64 13.02 -8.20 -7.17
CA PHE A 64 13.04 -8.60 -5.77
C PHE A 64 13.35 -10.09 -5.61
N GLY A 65 12.67 -10.95 -6.39
CA GLY A 65 12.89 -12.39 -6.37
C GLY A 65 14.31 -12.79 -6.76
N GLU A 66 14.89 -12.14 -7.78
CA GLU A 66 16.29 -12.35 -8.19
C GLU A 66 17.28 -11.94 -7.09
N ILE A 67 17.02 -10.84 -6.36
CA ILE A 67 17.85 -10.46 -5.21
C ILE A 67 17.74 -11.52 -4.12
N LEU A 68 16.51 -11.94 -3.77
CA LEU A 68 16.29 -12.91 -2.70
C LEU A 68 16.92 -14.28 -3.01
N SER A 69 16.94 -14.72 -4.27
CA SER A 69 17.51 -16.02 -4.65
C SER A 69 19.03 -16.09 -4.52
N MET A 70 19.71 -14.94 -4.45
CA MET A 70 21.16 -14.86 -4.26
C MET A 70 21.58 -14.73 -2.79
N VAL A 71 20.65 -14.53 -1.87
CA VAL A 71 20.93 -14.32 -0.44
C VAL A 71 20.67 -15.61 0.33
N SER A 72 21.61 -16.00 1.20
CA SER A 72 21.43 -17.17 2.08
C SER A 72 20.23 -16.99 3.03
N GLU A 73 19.55 -18.07 3.37
CA GLU A 73 18.43 -18.06 4.33
C GLU A 73 18.78 -17.42 5.69
N ASP A 74 19.97 -17.71 6.24
CA ASP A 74 20.42 -17.12 7.51
C ASP A 74 20.53 -15.59 7.44
N SER A 75 21.11 -15.07 6.35
CA SER A 75 21.18 -13.62 6.12
C SER A 75 19.79 -13.00 5.94
N LEU A 76 18.87 -13.70 5.24
CA LEU A 76 17.48 -13.26 5.11
C LEU A 76 16.77 -13.21 6.47
N ALA A 77 16.94 -14.23 7.31
CA ALA A 77 16.35 -14.27 8.64
C ALA A 77 16.87 -13.13 9.53
N LYS A 78 18.18 -12.89 9.52
CA LYS A 78 18.81 -11.76 10.25
C LYS A 78 18.28 -10.41 9.76
N ALA A 79 18.19 -10.22 8.45
CA ALA A 79 17.64 -9.00 7.86
C ALA A 79 16.16 -8.81 8.24
N GLY A 80 15.36 -9.89 8.21
CA GLY A 80 13.95 -9.87 8.61
C GLY A 80 13.76 -9.47 10.07
N VAL A 81 14.54 -10.05 10.99
CA VAL A 81 14.50 -9.69 12.42
C VAL A 81 14.91 -8.22 12.62
N ALA A 82 15.95 -7.75 11.94
CA ALA A 82 16.39 -6.37 12.02
C ALA A 82 15.31 -5.40 11.51
N ALA A 83 14.72 -5.69 10.34
CA ALA A 83 13.67 -4.87 9.74
C ALA A 83 12.39 -4.87 10.58
N GLY A 84 11.96 -6.03 11.09
CA GLY A 84 10.75 -6.20 11.88
C GLY A 84 10.77 -5.47 13.22
N ARG A 85 11.94 -5.15 13.77
CA ARG A 85 12.08 -4.40 15.04
C ARG A 85 11.70 -2.93 14.94
N SER A 86 11.94 -2.28 13.79
CA SER A 86 11.82 -0.82 13.68
C SER A 86 10.90 -0.36 12.56
N ALA A 87 10.88 -1.05 11.41
CA ALA A 87 10.12 -0.60 10.25
C ALA A 87 8.60 -0.61 10.48
N PRO A 88 7.99 -1.67 11.06
CA PRO A 88 6.56 -1.65 11.39
C PRO A 88 6.19 -0.54 12.37
N VAL A 89 6.99 -0.36 13.43
CA VAL A 89 6.77 0.66 14.47
C VAL A 89 6.81 2.06 13.86
N ALA A 90 7.80 2.34 13.01
CA ALA A 90 7.95 3.63 12.35
C ALA A 90 6.77 3.93 11.42
N LEU A 91 6.30 2.96 10.64
CA LEU A 91 5.18 3.17 9.74
C LEU A 91 3.86 3.34 10.51
N ILE A 92 3.64 2.52 11.54
CA ILE A 92 2.47 2.63 12.40
C ILE A 92 2.43 4.00 13.09
N ALA A 93 3.55 4.45 13.66
CA ALA A 93 3.64 5.77 14.27
C ALA A 93 3.42 6.90 13.25
N SER A 94 3.94 6.77 12.03
CA SER A 94 3.76 7.76 10.96
C SER A 94 2.30 7.92 10.51
N LYS A 95 1.52 6.83 10.48
CA LYS A 95 0.12 6.82 10.04
C LYS A 95 -0.86 7.11 11.18
N TRP A 96 -0.72 6.47 12.34
CA TRP A 96 -1.69 6.54 13.44
C TRP A 96 -1.19 7.27 14.69
N GLY A 97 0.09 7.63 14.77
CA GLY A 97 0.67 8.35 15.92
C GLY A 97 0.86 7.53 17.19
N LYS A 98 0.38 6.28 17.23
CA LYS A 98 0.50 5.37 18.37
C LYS A 98 0.53 3.92 17.91
N VAL A 99 1.17 3.06 18.70
CA VAL A 99 1.22 1.62 18.48
C VAL A 99 0.30 0.93 19.47
N THR A 100 -0.79 0.36 18.96
CA THR A 100 -1.76 -0.48 19.69
C THR A 100 -2.07 -1.74 18.88
N VAL A 101 -2.73 -2.74 19.49
CA VAL A 101 -3.16 -3.95 18.79
C VAL A 101 -3.97 -3.62 17.53
N ASN A 102 -4.94 -2.71 17.64
CA ASN A 102 -5.75 -2.30 16.48
C ASN A 102 -4.90 -1.68 15.37
N THR A 103 -3.96 -0.78 15.69
CA THR A 103 -3.12 -0.17 14.64
C THR A 103 -2.13 -1.15 14.01
N VAL A 104 -1.75 -2.21 14.73
CA VAL A 104 -0.95 -3.31 14.16
C VAL A 104 -1.78 -4.12 13.18
N ILE A 105 -3.03 -4.43 13.51
CA ILE A 105 -3.96 -5.13 12.59
C ILE A 105 -4.19 -4.29 11.34
N GLU A 106 -4.49 -2.99 11.50
CA GLU A 106 -4.65 -2.05 10.37
C GLU A 106 -3.39 -1.97 9.50
N TYR A 107 -2.20 -2.02 10.11
CA TYR A 107 -0.94 -2.09 9.35
C TYR A 107 -0.80 -3.37 8.53
N ILE A 108 -1.18 -4.52 9.08
CA ILE A 108 -1.18 -5.79 8.33
C ILE A 108 -2.16 -5.72 7.15
N HIS A 109 -3.35 -5.14 7.35
CA HIS A 109 -4.29 -4.89 6.26
C HIS A 109 -3.69 -3.98 5.18
N ASP A 110 -3.06 -2.86 5.57
CA ASP A 110 -2.42 -1.94 4.62
C ASP A 110 -1.34 -2.64 3.78
N LEU A 111 -0.51 -3.49 4.40
CA LEU A 111 0.52 -4.26 3.70
C LEU A 111 -0.09 -5.24 2.69
N SER A 112 -1.21 -5.88 3.01
CA SER A 112 -1.90 -6.75 2.07
C SER A 112 -2.54 -5.95 0.93
N ALA A 113 -3.32 -4.92 1.27
CA ALA A 113 -4.14 -4.16 0.33
C ALA A 113 -3.31 -3.26 -0.61
N TYR A 114 -2.25 -2.63 -0.10
CA TYR A 114 -1.48 -1.63 -0.85
C TYR A 114 -0.07 -2.08 -1.20
N ALA A 115 0.59 -2.89 -0.37
CA ALA A 115 1.95 -3.38 -0.66
C ALA A 115 1.98 -4.71 -1.43
N ASN A 116 0.85 -5.42 -1.54
CA ASN A 116 0.71 -6.69 -2.24
C ASN A 116 1.75 -7.75 -1.81
N LEU A 117 2.12 -7.75 -0.51
CA LEU A 117 3.13 -8.68 0.02
C LEU A 117 2.56 -10.06 0.33
N PHE A 118 1.28 -10.13 0.68
CA PHE A 118 0.59 -11.35 1.08
C PHE A 118 -0.92 -11.19 0.92
N GLU A 119 -1.63 -12.32 0.86
CA GLU A 119 -3.08 -12.37 0.97
C GLU A 119 -3.49 -12.35 2.45
N TYR A 120 -4.57 -11.65 2.75
CA TYR A 120 -5.06 -11.48 4.12
C TYR A 120 -6.50 -12.01 4.24
N TYR A 121 -6.75 -12.79 5.30
CA TYR A 121 -8.06 -13.32 5.65
C TYR A 121 -8.30 -13.13 7.16
N GLU A 122 -9.47 -12.61 7.54
CA GLU A 122 -9.88 -12.45 8.94
C GLU A 122 -11.09 -13.35 9.22
N LYS A 123 -11.11 -14.00 10.38
CA LYS A 123 -12.27 -14.73 10.87
C LYS A 123 -12.58 -14.25 12.29
N ASN A 124 -13.73 -13.63 12.46
CA ASN A 124 -14.23 -13.27 13.79
C ASN A 124 -14.81 -14.52 14.45
N GLU A 125 -14.16 -15.01 15.51
CA GLU A 125 -14.68 -16.17 16.27
C GLU A 125 -16.01 -15.88 17.00
N ASN A 126 -16.41 -14.61 17.07
CA ASN A 126 -17.65 -14.16 17.72
C ASN A 126 -18.81 -13.90 16.76
N GLU A 127 -18.63 -14.03 15.45
CA GLU A 127 -19.73 -13.97 14.47
C GLU A 127 -20.23 -15.39 14.22
N ARG A 128 -21.40 -15.70 14.78
CA ARG A 128 -22.15 -16.95 14.52
C ARG A 128 -22.81 -16.93 13.16
#